data_AF-A0A533XSJ2-F1
#
_entry.id   AF-A0A533XSJ2-F1
#
_cell.length_a   1.000
_cell.length_b   1.000
_cell.length_c   1.000
_cell.angle_alpha   90.00
_cell.angle_beta   90.00
_cell.angle_gamma   90.00
#
_symmetry.space_group_name_H-M   'P 1'
#
loop_
_entity.id
_entity.type
_entity.pdbx_description
1 polymer ?
#
loop_
_entity_poly.entity_id
_entity_poly.type
_entity_poly.pdbx_seq_one_letter_code
_entity_poly.pdbx_strand_id
1 'polypeptide(L)'
;MDIFDFIVGKTLGPLGRIHAGGYYGNPDAVLMREGGCKPNGTGALACIAGASGKLDNAGGMVGYDYGFWKVKDKEGNEYNKWVFAADYASGKNFIGGGGFGMYHYFNKDISLLTGPVWFNDHVINGQWKWTVQLDINF
;
A
#
# COMPACT_ATOMS: atom_id res chain seq x y z
N MET A 1 -3.08 1.33 -17.33
CA MET A 1 -2.69 2.47 -16.50
C MET A 1 -1.27 2.19 -16.09
N ASP A 2 -0.34 3.06 -16.46
CA ASP A 2 1.08 2.81 -16.25
C ASP A 2 1.53 3.62 -15.04
N ILE A 3 2.25 2.97 -14.14
CA ILE A 3 2.85 3.57 -12.95
C ILE A 3 4.31 3.12 -12.96
N PHE A 4 5.21 4.09 -12.82
CA PHE A 4 6.62 3.86 -12.56
C PHE A 4 6.87 4.20 -11.10
N ASP A 5 7.46 3.29 -10.35
CA ASP A 5 7.90 3.54 -8.98
C ASP A 5 9.38 3.21 -8.82
N PHE A 6 9.99 3.84 -7.83
CA PHE A 6 11.36 3.58 -7.42
C PHE A 6 11.43 3.60 -5.90
N ILE A 7 11.89 2.50 -5.32
CA ILE A 7 11.98 2.33 -3.86
C ILE A 7 13.38 1.85 -3.50
N VAL A 8 13.99 2.49 -2.51
CA VAL A 8 15.24 2.07 -1.89
C VAL A 8 14.96 1.62 -0.47
N GLY A 9 15.46 0.44 -0.13
CA GLY A 9 15.32 -0.15 1.20
C GLY A 9 16.66 -0.34 1.91
N LYS A 10 16.64 -0.29 3.24
CA LYS A 10 17.77 -0.66 4.08
C LYS A 10 17.32 -1.49 5.27
N THR A 11 17.96 -2.63 5.45
CA THR A 11 17.82 -3.47 6.64
C THR A 11 18.63 -2.85 7.79
N LEU A 12 17.97 -2.62 8.91
CA LEU A 12 18.51 -2.00 10.13
C LEU A 12 18.85 -3.06 11.18
N GLY A 13 19.44 -4.18 10.75
CA GLY A 13 19.78 -5.31 11.61
C GLY A 13 18.55 -5.86 12.36
N PRO A 14 18.56 -5.91 13.70
CA PRO A 14 17.44 -6.45 14.48
C PRO A 14 16.24 -5.51 14.56
N LEU A 15 16.30 -4.31 13.98
CA LEU A 15 15.22 -3.32 14.01
C LEU A 15 14.31 -3.40 12.78
N GLY A 16 14.44 -4.42 11.94
CA GLY A 16 13.64 -4.56 10.72
C GLY A 16 14.23 -3.82 9.52
N ARG A 17 13.37 -3.46 8.56
CA ARG A 17 13.74 -2.83 7.31
C ARG A 17 12.88 -1.59 7.08
N ILE A 18 13.52 -0.50 6.70
CA ILE A 18 12.84 0.70 6.18
C ILE A 18 12.97 0.73 4.67
N HIS A 19 11.98 1.27 4.00
CA HIS A 19 12.03 1.56 2.57
C HIS A 19 11.36 2.89 2.28
N ALA A 20 11.91 3.62 1.31
CA ALA A 20 11.37 4.91 0.89
C ALA A 20 11.60 5.10 -0.62
N GLY A 21 10.74 5.86 -1.25
CA GLY A 21 10.72 5.98 -2.69
C GLY A 21 9.73 7.00 -3.17
N GLY A 22 9.42 6.92 -4.46
CA GLY A 22 8.35 7.67 -5.07
C GLY A 22 7.76 6.96 -6.27
N TYR A 23 6.60 7.41 -6.69
CA TYR A 23 5.91 6.94 -7.87
C TYR A 23 5.61 8.09 -8.83
N TYR A 24 5.46 7.75 -10.10
CA TYR A 24 4.96 8.59 -11.18
C TYR A 24 3.98 7.76 -12.02
N GLY A 25 2.70 8.14 -11.97
CA GLY A 25 1.63 7.56 -12.76
C GLY A 25 1.39 8.33 -14.06
N ASN A 26 0.83 7.64 -15.05
CA ASN A 26 0.44 8.23 -16.33
C ASN A 26 -0.51 9.43 -16.12
N PRO A 27 -0.14 10.66 -16.55
CA PRO A 27 -0.96 11.85 -16.30
C PRO A 27 -2.28 11.89 -17.06
N ASP A 28 -2.43 11.06 -18.10
CA ASP A 28 -3.66 10.92 -18.88
C ASP A 28 -4.64 9.93 -18.22
N ALA A 29 -4.20 9.17 -17.22
CA ALA A 29 -5.09 8.26 -16.50
C ALA A 29 -6.01 9.05 -15.56
N VAL A 30 -7.32 8.82 -15.71
CA VAL A 30 -8.37 9.45 -14.87
C VAL A 30 -8.09 9.24 -13.38
N LEU A 31 -7.60 8.06 -13.00
CA LEU A 31 -7.30 7.67 -11.62
C LEU A 31 -6.05 8.34 -11.02
N MET A 32 -5.30 9.14 -11.80
CA MET A 32 -4.15 9.93 -11.36
C MET A 32 -4.51 11.39 -11.06
N ARG A 33 -5.80 11.68 -10.91
CA ARG A 33 -6.33 12.99 -10.53
C ARG A 33 -7.04 12.88 -9.21
N GLU A 34 -7.09 13.99 -8.48
CA GLU A 34 -7.86 14.08 -7.24
C GLU A 34 -9.33 13.68 -7.41
N GLY A 35 -9.87 13.02 -6.41
CA GLY A 35 -11.30 12.84 -6.26
C GLY A 35 -11.93 14.13 -5.79
N GLY A 36 -13.19 14.35 -6.18
CA GLY A 36 -13.96 15.48 -5.66
C GLY A 36 -15.03 15.96 -6.61
N CYS A 37 -16.14 16.40 -6.01
CA CYS A 37 -17.10 17.25 -6.69
C CYS A 37 -16.53 18.66 -6.80
N LYS A 38 -16.38 19.23 -8.01
CA LYS A 38 -16.14 20.67 -8.09
C LYS A 38 -17.36 21.40 -7.50
N PRO A 39 -17.21 22.29 -6.50
CA PRO A 39 -18.35 22.95 -5.86
C PRO A 39 -19.22 23.77 -6.84
N ASN A 40 -18.68 24.13 -8.01
CA ASN A 40 -19.39 24.85 -9.08
C ASN A 40 -19.56 24.03 -10.37
N GLY A 41 -19.39 22.71 -10.32
CA GLY A 41 -19.58 21.83 -11.48
C GLY A 41 -21.07 21.50 -11.66
N THR A 42 -21.71 22.03 -12.68
CA THR A 42 -23.08 21.66 -13.05
C THR A 42 -23.07 20.36 -13.87
N GLY A 43 -23.68 19.30 -13.33
CA GLY A 43 -23.95 18.05 -14.07
C GLY A 43 -23.44 16.77 -13.41
N ALA A 44 -23.97 15.62 -13.86
CA ALA A 44 -23.66 14.28 -13.32
C ALA A 44 -22.16 13.89 -13.39
N LEU A 45 -21.37 14.60 -14.19
CA LEU A 45 -19.93 14.39 -14.34
C LEU A 45 -19.10 15.10 -13.26
N ALA A 46 -19.68 16.03 -12.50
CA ALA A 46 -18.95 16.86 -11.55
C ALA A 46 -18.32 16.06 -10.40
N CYS A 47 -18.87 14.89 -10.07
CA CYS A 47 -18.49 14.07 -8.93
C CYS A 47 -17.89 12.71 -9.30
N ILE A 48 -17.49 12.50 -10.56
CA ILE A 48 -16.89 11.24 -10.97
C ILE A 48 -15.45 11.17 -10.45
N ALA A 49 -15.11 10.03 -9.83
CA ALA A 49 -13.76 9.72 -9.36
C ALA A 49 -12.71 9.99 -10.46
N GLY A 50 -11.74 10.86 -10.17
CA GLY A 50 -10.67 11.22 -11.09
C GLY A 50 -11.05 12.09 -12.31
N ALA A 51 -12.34 12.40 -12.52
CA ALA A 51 -12.78 13.19 -13.68
C ALA A 51 -12.69 14.71 -13.45
N SER A 52 -12.73 15.14 -12.19
CA SER A 52 -12.94 16.54 -11.82
C SER A 52 -11.77 17.17 -11.06
N GLY A 53 -10.85 16.36 -10.52
CA GLY A 53 -9.74 16.85 -9.71
C GLY A 53 -8.56 17.37 -10.51
N LYS A 54 -7.66 18.02 -9.77
CA LYS A 54 -6.34 18.40 -10.29
C LYS A 54 -5.53 17.14 -10.54
N LEU A 55 -4.57 17.25 -11.46
CA LEU A 55 -3.59 16.19 -11.66
C LEU A 55 -2.78 16.03 -10.37
N ASP A 56 -2.69 14.79 -9.89
CA ASP A 56 -1.91 14.42 -8.72
C ASP A 56 -1.23 13.08 -8.98
N ASN A 57 -0.38 13.02 -10.00
CA ASN A 57 0.12 11.77 -10.57
C ASN A 57 1.50 11.35 -10.02
N ALA A 58 2.06 12.06 -9.04
CA ALA A 58 3.35 11.73 -8.46
C ALA A 58 3.32 11.86 -6.94
N GLY A 59 4.10 11.05 -6.24
CA GLY A 59 4.10 11.05 -4.78
C GLY A 59 5.26 10.29 -4.18
N GLY A 60 5.47 10.49 -2.88
CA GLY A 60 6.42 9.74 -2.08
C GLY A 60 5.80 8.48 -1.49
N MET A 61 6.63 7.48 -1.26
CA MET A 61 6.27 6.22 -0.62
C MET A 61 7.24 5.96 0.52
N VAL A 62 6.74 5.45 1.62
CA VAL A 62 7.54 4.98 2.75
C VAL A 62 6.94 3.70 3.31
N GLY A 63 7.78 2.87 3.88
CA GLY A 63 7.31 1.74 4.66
C GLY A 63 8.37 1.13 5.54
N TYR A 64 7.90 0.22 6.36
CA TYR A 64 8.64 -0.42 7.42
C TYR A 64 8.13 -1.83 7.62
N ASP A 65 9.04 -2.79 7.77
CA ASP A 65 8.71 -4.15 8.14
C ASP A 65 9.63 -4.68 9.22
N TYR A 66 9.08 -5.43 10.17
CA TYR A 66 9.78 -5.98 11.32
C TYR A 66 9.30 -7.38 11.65
N GLY A 67 10.20 -8.35 11.43
CA GLY A 67 9.99 -9.74 11.81
C GLY A 67 10.42 -10.03 13.23
N PHE A 68 9.58 -10.74 13.98
CA PHE A 68 9.85 -11.17 15.34
C PHE A 68 9.36 -12.60 15.60
N TRP A 69 9.75 -13.13 16.76
CA TRP A 69 9.53 -14.53 17.15
C TRP A 69 10.14 -15.51 16.14
N LYS A 70 11.46 -15.60 16.15
CA LYS A 70 12.20 -16.56 15.34
C LYS A 70 11.88 -17.99 15.77
N VAL A 71 11.55 -18.82 14.80
CA VAL A 71 11.23 -20.24 14.98
C VAL A 71 11.97 -21.05 13.90
N LYS A 72 12.15 -22.34 14.15
CA LYS A 72 12.75 -23.27 13.19
C LYS A 72 11.69 -24.19 12.61
N ASP A 73 11.81 -24.49 11.32
CA ASP A 73 11.03 -25.57 10.71
C ASP A 73 11.63 -26.95 11.05
N LYS A 74 11.06 -28.01 10.46
CA LYS A 74 11.53 -29.39 10.66
C LYS A 74 12.91 -29.67 10.07
N GLU A 75 13.34 -28.86 9.09
CA GLU A 75 14.62 -28.96 8.39
C GLU A 75 15.70 -28.11 9.07
N GLY A 76 15.33 -27.29 10.06
CA GLY A 76 16.21 -26.42 10.82
C GLY A 76 16.32 -25.00 10.26
N ASN A 77 15.57 -24.66 9.21
CA ASN A 77 15.56 -23.31 8.64
C ASN A 77 14.85 -22.33 9.58
N GLU A 78 15.47 -21.18 9.83
CA GLU A 78 14.90 -20.12 10.66
C GLU A 78 13.95 -19.23 9.86
N TYR A 79 12.79 -18.95 10.42
CA TYR A 79 11.85 -17.95 9.90
C TYR A 79 11.22 -17.14 11.05
N ASN A 80 10.73 -15.94 10.74
CA ASN A 80 9.97 -15.15 11.70
C ASN A 80 8.52 -15.63 11.71
N LYS A 81 8.02 -16.05 12.86
CA LYS A 81 6.61 -16.48 12.98
C LYS A 81 5.65 -15.33 12.70
N TRP A 82 6.07 -14.11 13.04
CA TRP A 82 5.29 -12.90 12.87
C TRP A 82 6.11 -11.81 12.18
N VAL A 83 5.49 -11.09 11.26
CA VAL A 83 6.07 -9.87 10.66
C VAL A 83 5.05 -8.76 10.74
N PHE A 84 5.41 -7.65 11.38
CA PHE A 84 4.65 -6.42 11.29
C PHE A 84 5.10 -5.64 10.06
N ALA A 85 4.17 -5.11 9.29
CA ALA A 85 4.43 -4.24 8.15
C ALA A 85 3.56 -2.99 8.21
N ALA A 86 4.12 -1.87 7.76
CA ALA A 86 3.43 -0.61 7.64
C ALA A 86 3.93 0.09 6.37
N ASP A 87 3.01 0.69 5.61
CA ASP A 87 3.35 1.45 4.43
C ASP A 87 2.42 2.64 4.24
N TYR A 88 2.91 3.63 3.51
CA TYR A 88 2.17 4.82 3.15
C TYR A 88 2.67 5.35 1.80
N ALA A 89 1.73 5.60 0.89
CA ALA A 89 1.91 6.35 -0.33
C ALA A 89 1.17 7.69 -0.21
N SER A 90 1.86 8.78 -0.52
CA SER A 90 1.26 10.11 -0.56
C SER A 90 0.33 10.29 -1.76
N GLY A 91 -0.27 11.47 -1.89
CA GLY A 91 -1.15 11.82 -2.99
C GLY A 91 -2.61 11.50 -2.70
N LYS A 92 -3.51 12.24 -3.33
CA LYS A 92 -4.95 12.06 -3.38
C LYS A 92 -5.31 11.50 -4.75
N ASN A 93 -4.76 10.34 -5.08
CA ASN A 93 -5.04 9.64 -6.32
C ASN A 93 -5.31 8.17 -5.99
N PHE A 94 -5.42 7.32 -7.00
CA PHE A 94 -5.68 5.89 -6.80
C PHE A 94 -4.58 5.13 -6.03
N ILE A 95 -3.34 5.62 -6.01
CA ILE A 95 -2.21 5.00 -5.30
C ILE A 95 -2.18 5.46 -3.82
N GLY A 96 -2.59 6.71 -3.56
CA GLY A 96 -2.51 7.35 -2.27
C GLY A 96 -3.29 6.65 -1.16
N GLY A 97 -2.59 6.23 -0.11
CA GLY A 97 -3.16 5.51 1.01
C GLY A 97 -2.08 4.97 1.92
N GLY A 98 -2.49 4.17 2.90
CA GLY A 98 -1.56 3.48 3.77
C GLY A 98 -2.20 2.27 4.40
N GLY A 99 -1.36 1.46 5.04
CA GLY A 99 -1.79 0.22 5.65
C GLY A 99 -0.93 -0.19 6.82
N PHE A 100 -1.54 -1.00 7.68
CA PHE A 100 -0.83 -1.83 8.63
C PHE A 100 -1.14 -3.29 8.35
N GLY A 101 -0.15 -4.15 8.54
CA GLY A 101 -0.24 -5.57 8.27
C GLY A 101 0.45 -6.37 9.36
N MET A 102 -0.19 -7.45 9.78
CA MET A 102 0.45 -8.51 10.54
C MET A 102 0.46 -9.77 9.70
N TYR A 103 1.65 -10.25 9.37
CA TYR A 103 1.87 -11.55 8.77
C TYR A 103 1.99 -12.59 9.88
N HIS A 104 1.21 -13.67 9.77
CA HIS A 104 1.36 -14.89 10.52
C HIS A 104 1.88 -16.00 9.60
N TYR A 105 3.09 -16.49 9.85
CA TYR A 105 3.67 -17.58 9.08
C TYR A 105 3.30 -18.92 9.72
N PHE A 106 2.52 -19.75 9.03
CA PHE A 106 2.26 -21.11 9.49
C PHE A 106 3.53 -21.96 9.37
N ASN A 107 4.25 -21.78 8.27
CA ASN A 107 5.59 -22.28 7.98
C ASN A 107 6.32 -21.26 7.08
N LYS A 108 7.49 -21.61 6.53
CA LYS A 108 8.28 -20.71 5.67
C LYS A 108 7.62 -20.36 4.32
N ASP A 109 6.63 -21.15 3.89
CA ASP A 109 6.03 -21.07 2.56
C ASP A 109 4.56 -20.57 2.59
N ILE A 110 3.89 -20.69 3.73
CA ILE A 110 2.47 -20.38 3.93
C ILE A 110 2.34 -19.29 4.98
N SER A 111 1.76 -18.16 4.59
CA SER A 111 1.53 -17.02 5.49
C SER A 111 0.14 -16.41 5.32
N LEU A 112 -0.37 -15.82 6.41
CA LEU A 112 -1.59 -15.03 6.42
C LEU A 112 -1.23 -13.59 6.76
N LEU A 113 -1.48 -12.66 5.83
CA LEU A 113 -1.41 -11.22 6.08
C LEU A 113 -2.81 -10.71 6.41
N THR A 114 -2.92 -9.91 7.47
CA THR A 114 -4.16 -9.20 7.75
C THR A 114 -3.93 -7.82 8.35
N GLY A 115 -4.81 -6.88 8.04
CA GLY A 115 -4.84 -5.57 8.68
C GLY A 115 -5.65 -4.52 7.91
N PRO A 116 -5.71 -3.29 8.44
CA PRO A 116 -6.44 -2.19 7.83
C PRO A 116 -5.64 -1.53 6.71
N VAL A 117 -6.35 -1.15 5.65
CA VAL A 117 -5.87 -0.28 4.57
C VAL A 117 -6.80 0.91 4.48
N TRP A 118 -6.24 2.11 4.48
CA TRP A 118 -6.97 3.36 4.30
C TRP A 118 -6.48 4.08 3.05
N PHE A 119 -7.29 5.02 2.56
CA PHE A 119 -7.02 5.73 1.32
C PHE A 119 -7.07 7.23 1.56
N ASN A 120 -6.18 7.96 0.91
CA ASN A 120 -6.12 9.41 1.04
C ASN A 120 -7.31 10.10 0.33
N ASP A 121 -7.91 9.41 -0.64
CA ASP A 121 -9.10 9.84 -1.35
C ASP A 121 -10.20 8.76 -1.33
N HIS A 122 -11.23 8.98 -0.51
CA HIS A 122 -12.35 8.05 -0.39
C HIS A 122 -13.31 8.07 -1.59
N VAL A 123 -13.27 9.11 -2.43
CA VAL A 123 -14.09 9.20 -3.64
C VAL A 123 -13.56 8.24 -4.71
N ILE A 124 -12.23 8.08 -4.78
CA ILE A 124 -11.57 7.19 -5.73
C ILE A 124 -11.49 5.76 -5.20
N ASN A 125 -10.97 5.57 -4.00
CA ASN A 125 -10.60 4.24 -3.49
C ASN A 125 -11.65 3.63 -2.54
N GLY A 126 -12.64 4.45 -2.13
CA GLY A 126 -13.68 4.07 -1.18
C GLY A 126 -13.25 4.25 0.28
N GLN A 127 -14.07 3.71 1.17
CA GLN A 127 -13.76 3.68 2.61
C GLN A 127 -12.59 2.74 2.91
N TRP A 128 -12.02 2.89 4.11
CA TRP A 128 -11.02 1.98 4.63
C TRP A 128 -11.53 0.53 4.59
N LYS A 129 -10.62 -0.42 4.35
CA LYS A 129 -10.90 -1.84 4.20
C LYS A 129 -10.06 -2.63 5.18
N TRP A 130 -10.63 -3.68 5.75
CA TRP A 130 -9.85 -4.71 6.41
C TRP A 130 -9.49 -5.79 5.39
N THR A 131 -8.21 -6.09 5.24
CA THR A 131 -7.73 -7.09 4.29
C THR A 131 -7.30 -8.37 5.00
N VAL A 132 -7.49 -9.48 4.30
CA VAL A 132 -7.01 -10.80 4.66
C VAL A 132 -6.46 -11.42 3.39
N GLN A 133 -5.19 -11.79 3.40
CA GLN A 133 -4.50 -12.39 2.26
C GLN A 133 -3.80 -13.66 2.75
N LEU A 134 -4.13 -14.78 2.12
CA LEU A 134 -3.43 -16.04 2.29
C LEU A 134 -2.43 -16.20 1.15
N ASP A 135 -1.16 -16.32 1.49
CA ASP A 135 -0.04 -16.51 0.55
C ASP A 135 0.54 -17.92 0.71
N ILE A 136 0.71 -18.62 -0.41
CA ILE A 136 1.18 -20.00 -0.49
C ILE A 136 2.22 -20.08 -1.61
N ASN A 137 3.46 -20.37 -1.22
CA ASN A 137 4.59 -20.59 -2.14
C ASN A 137 4.91 -22.09 -2.22
N PHE A 138 5.32 -22.57 -3.40
CA PHE A 138 5.60 -23.98 -3.69
C PHE A 138 6.92 -24.16 -4.43
#